data_AF-A0A8K2A1A8-F1
#
_entry.id   AF-A0A8K2A1A8-F1
#
_cell.length_a   1.000
_cell.length_b   1.000
_cell.length_c   1.000
_cell.angle_alpha   90.00
_cell.angle_beta   90.00
_cell.angle_gamma   90.00
#
_symmetry.space_group_name_H-M   'P 1'
#
loop_
_entity.id
_entity.type
_entity.pdbx_description
1 polymer ?
#
loop_
_entity_poly.entity_id
_entity_poly.type
_entity_poly.pdbx_seq_one_letter_code
_entity_poly.pdbx_strand_id
1 'polypeptide(L)' 'MTYHHRSKRADTLSIQCIFPAKSKPIIDEIDRVLAQHYGFTDEELDFIINYDIKYRMGRNSGGDD' A
#
# COMPACT_ATOMS: atom_id res chain seq x y z
N MET A 1 10.58 -3.17 10.11
CA MET A 1 11.17 -2.37 11.21
C MET A 1 10.21 -2.45 12.38
N THR A 2 10.63 -3.07 13.47
CA THR A 2 9.78 -3.37 14.64
C THR A 2 9.97 -2.29 15.69
N TYR A 3 8.91 -1.55 16.01
CA TYR A 3 8.96 -0.49 17.02
C TYR A 3 8.85 -1.11 18.42
N HIS A 4 9.76 -0.74 19.33
CA HIS A 4 9.79 -1.26 20.69
C HIS A 4 9.29 -0.17 21.64
N HIS A 5 8.02 -0.25 22.06
CA HIS A 5 7.47 0.62 23.09
C HIS A 5 7.65 -0.04 24.46
N ARG A 6 8.36 0.62 25.38
CA ARG A 6 8.69 0.05 26.70
C ARG A 6 7.81 0.70 27.78
N SER A 7 6.80 -0.04 28.27
CA SER A 7 5.99 0.36 29.43
C SER A 7 6.57 -0.24 30.72
N LYS A 8 6.55 0.52 31.83
CA LYS A 8 7.32 0.20 33.07
C LYS A 8 6.76 -0.92 33.96
N ARG A 9 5.71 -1.66 33.58
CA ARG A 9 5.19 -2.78 34.39
C ARG A 9 4.57 -3.95 33.61
N ALA A 10 4.69 -4.01 32.29
CA ALA A 10 4.10 -5.08 31.49
C ALA A 10 5.04 -5.44 30.35
N ASP A 11 5.08 -6.74 30.02
CA ASP A 11 5.86 -7.37 28.97
C ASP A 11 6.02 -6.52 27.69
N THR A 12 7.19 -6.65 27.07
CA THR A 12 7.55 -5.87 25.88
C THR A 12 6.60 -6.20 24.73
N LEU A 13 5.68 -5.29 24.41
CA LEU A 13 4.78 -5.43 23.28
C LEU A 13 5.56 -5.17 21.98
N SER A 14 5.70 -6.21 21.15
CA SER A 14 6.29 -6.09 19.81
C SER A 14 5.20 -5.90 18.78
N ILE A 15 5.08 -4.70 18.23
CA ILE A 15 4.12 -4.39 17.15
C ILE A 15 4.85 -4.47 15.82
N GLN A 16 4.30 -5.25 14.88
CA GLN A 16 4.73 -5.23 13.48
C GLN A 16 3.89 -4.22 12.70
N CYS A 17 4.56 -3.23 12.13
CA CYS A 17 3.93 -2.26 11.23
C CYS A 17 4.26 -2.63 9.78
N ILE A 18 3.22 -2.75 8.95
CA ILE A 18 3.34 -2.89 7.49
C ILE A 18 3.21 -1.50 6.88
N PHE A 19 4.05 -1.18 5.90
CA PHE A 19 4.05 0.12 5.21
C PHE A 19 3.65 -0.10 3.74
N PRO A 20 2.36 -0.01 3.38
CA PRO A 20 1.87 -0.31 2.03
C PRO A 20 2.56 0.53 0.94
N ALA A 21 2.88 1.79 1.26
CA ALA A 21 3.58 2.71 0.36
C ALA A 21 4.95 2.18 -0.10
N LYS A 22 5.64 1.37 0.71
CA LYS A 22 6.93 0.78 0.32
C LYS A 22 6.80 -0.29 -0.77
N SER A 23 5.62 -0.89 -0.90
CA SER A 23 5.34 -1.89 -1.91
C SER A 23 4.82 -1.29 -3.22
N LYS A 24 4.46 0.01 -3.24
CA LYS A 24 3.96 0.70 -4.43
C LYS A 24 4.84 0.54 -5.68
N PRO A 25 6.16 0.81 -5.65
CA PRO A 25 6.99 0.68 -6.85
C PRO A 25 7.05 -0.76 -7.38
N ILE A 26 7.03 -1.75 -6.50
CA ILE A 26 7.04 -3.17 -6.88
C ILE A 26 5.73 -3.53 -7.58
N ILE A 27 4.62 -3.01 -7.10
CA ILE A 27 3.29 -3.30 -7.65
C ILE A 27 3.11 -2.61 -9.00
N ASP A 28 3.60 -1.38 -9.13
CA ASP A 28 3.60 -0.66 -10.41
C ASP A 28 4.44 -1.41 -11.48
N GLU A 29 5.54 -2.07 -11.10
CA GLU A 29 6.30 -2.92 -12.03
C GLU A 29 5.53 -4.19 -12.44
N ILE A 30 4.82 -4.82 -11.51
CA ILE A 30 3.97 -5.99 -11.81
C ILE A 30 2.88 -5.58 -12.81
N ASP A 31 2.19 -4.47 -12.58
CA ASP A 31 1.11 -4.00 -13.44
C ASP A 31 1.61 -3.70 -14.87
N ARG A 32 2.82 -3.14 -15.01
CA ARG A 32 3.45 -2.91 -16.32
C ARG A 32 3.75 -4.20 -17.06
N VAL A 33 4.29 -5.20 -16.37
CA VAL A 33 4.58 -6.52 -16.97
C VAL A 33 3.27 -7.20 -17.38
N LEU A 34 2.24 -7.15 -16.52
CA LEU A 34 0.92 -7.69 -16.85
C LEU A 34 0.30 -6.99 -18.06
N ALA A 35 0.38 -5.67 -18.15
CA ALA A 35 -0.13 -4.91 -19.29
C ALA A 35 0.50 -5.36 -20.62
N GLN A 36 1.81 -5.62 -20.65
CA GLN A 36 2.47 -6.15 -21.83
C GLN A 36 2.00 -7.56 -22.21
N HIS A 37 1.73 -8.41 -21.22
CA HIS A 37 1.28 -9.78 -21.46
C HIS A 37 -0.18 -9.89 -21.90
N TYR A 38 -1.05 -9.01 -21.39
CA TYR A 38 -2.48 -9.00 -21.72
C TYR A 38 -2.85 -8.04 -22.86
N GLY A 39 -1.88 -7.26 -23.35
CA GLY A 39 -2.10 -6.31 -24.44
C GLY A 39 -2.92 -5.10 -24.01
N PHE A 40 -2.83 -4.71 -22.73
CA PHE A 40 -3.47 -3.50 -22.24
C PHE A 40 -2.85 -2.26 -22.87
N THR A 41 -3.70 -1.28 -23.13
CA THR A 41 -3.28 0.06 -23.55
C THR A 41 -2.70 0.84 -22.37
N ASP A 42 -1.91 1.89 -22.66
CA ASP A 42 -1.40 2.80 -21.64
C ASP A 42 -2.52 3.43 -20.79
N GLU A 43 -3.70 3.65 -21.38
CA GLU A 43 -4.89 4.18 -20.69
C GLU A 43 -5.48 3.19 -19.67
N GLU A 44 -5.51 1.89 -20.03
CA GLU A 44 -5.98 0.83 -19.12
C GLU A 44 -4.97 0.57 -18.00
N LEU A 45 -3.67 0.62 -18.31
CA LEU A 45 -2.61 0.55 -17.31
C LEU A 45 -2.69 1.72 -16.32
N ASP A 46 -2.91 2.94 -16.81
CA ASP A 46 -3.09 4.12 -15.96
C ASP A 46 -4.33 3.98 -15.06
N PHE A 47 -5.41 3.37 -15.57
CA PHE A 47 -6.60 3.07 -14.77
C PHE A 47 -6.31 2.07 -13.64
N ILE A 48 -5.52 1.02 -13.90
CA ILE A 48 -5.12 0.03 -12.89
C ILE A 48 -4.24 0.67 -11.80
N ILE A 49 -3.24 1.46 -12.21
CA ILE A 49 -2.31 2.16 -11.30
C ILE A 49 -3.06 3.19 -10.44
N ASN A 50 -4.01 3.93 -11.03
CA ASN A 50 -4.82 4.94 -10.33
C ASN A 50 -5.95 4.34 -9.47
N TYR A 51 -6.47 3.17 -9.82
CA TYR A 51 -7.45 2.46 -8.99
C TYR A 51 -6.87 2.06 -7.63
N ASP A 52 -5.61 1.63 -7.62
CA ASP A 52 -4.86 1.27 -6.40
C ASP A 52 -4.71 2.46 -5.43
N ILE A 53 -4.55 3.69 -5.94
CA ILE A 53 -4.42 4.92 -5.13
C ILE A 53 -5.71 5.20 -4.33
N LYS A 54 -6.89 4.95 -4.89
CA LYS A 54 -8.18 5.18 -4.20
C LYS A 54 -8.39 4.26 -2.99
N TYR A 55 -7.83 3.06 -3.01
CA TYR A 55 -8.06 2.05 -1.97
C TYR A 55 -6.85 1.78 -1.05
N ARG A 56 -5.61 2.00 -1.49
CA ARG A 56 -4.40 1.74 -0.67
C ARG A 56 -3.84 2.93 0.10
N MET A 57 -4.03 4.14 -0.40
CA MET A 57 -3.52 5.33 0.30
C MET A 57 -4.43 5.76 1.45
N GLY A 58 -5.56 5.08 1.64
CA GLY A 58 -6.65 5.59 2.45
C GLY A 58 -7.10 6.91 1.86
N ARG A 59 -8.30 6.96 1.30
CA ARG A 59 -9.01 8.22 1.45
C ARG A 59 -9.00 8.46 2.96
N ASN A 60 -8.28 9.49 3.41
CA ASN A 60 -8.46 10.06 4.73
C ASN A 60 -9.87 10.65 4.75
N SER A 61 -10.88 9.79 4.57
CA SER A 61 -12.23 9.97 5.03
C SER A 61 -12.09 9.88 6.54
N GLY A 62 -11.55 10.96 7.13
CA GLY A 62 -11.92 11.30 8.48
C GLY A 62 -13.44 11.23 8.50
N GLY A 63 -13.95 10.26 9.22
CA GLY A 63 -15.32 10.30 9.66
C GLY A 63 -15.43 11.53 10.54
N ASP A 64 -16.05 12.57 10.01
CA ASP A 64 -16.70 13.57 10.83
C ASP A 64 -18.17 13.48 10.45
N ASP A 65 -18.90 12.82 11.36
CA ASP A 65 -20.33 13.01 11.60
C ASP A 65 -20.61 14.50 11.89
#